data_AF-A0A0B8NLA3-F1
#
_entry.id   AF-A0A0B8NLA3-F1
#
_cell.length_a   1.000
_cell.length_b   1.000
_cell.length_c   1.000
_cell.angle_alpha   90.00
_cell.angle_beta   90.00
_cell.angle_gamma   90.00
#
_symmetry.space_group_name_H-M   'P 1'
#
loop_
_entity.id
_entity.type
_entity.pdbx_description
1 polymer ?
#
loop_
_entity_poly.entity_id
_entity_poly.type
_entity_poly.pdbx_seq_one_letter_code
_entity_poly.pdbx_strand_id
1 'polypeptide(L)'
;MGILIGITLAVTIGGGDSDVSVALWRGFDVSVGCVIAVLFCLIYPQRAFIHWRMRINSVLDNFAKVYHLSYSPNVLEKPDLEPFQKALVKEMTKLNSLGKPSEKETKLNYQLIYAIQVQLRNMLFTIELLNHSYWSDRESHLNMLWSKSLKQCQEQVEKKLNDLAHMVKTGQLVEDKETLHSKEIIRELKEIIADIDGHETEIYGYIWLNVKLIEDLANLKRLLILALNLSDKSKAN
;
A
#
# COMPACT_ATOMS: atom_id res chain seq x y z
N MET A 1 -31.38 -13.94 -11.39
CA MET A 1 -32.54 -14.62 -10.78
C MET A 1 -33.64 -14.89 -11.78
N GLY A 2 -34.31 -13.86 -12.33
CA GLY A 2 -35.48 -14.05 -13.20
C GLY A 2 -35.26 -14.92 -14.45
N ILE A 3 -34.09 -14.83 -15.10
CA ILE A 3 -33.79 -15.63 -16.31
C ILE A 3 -33.69 -17.13 -16.00
N LEU A 4 -33.08 -17.51 -14.88
CA LEU A 4 -32.88 -18.92 -14.52
C LEU A 4 -34.21 -19.58 -14.13
N ILE A 5 -35.04 -18.85 -13.37
CA ILE A 5 -36.40 -19.25 -13.00
C ILE A 5 -37.30 -19.37 -14.24
N GLY A 6 -37.22 -18.38 -15.15
CA GLY A 6 -37.98 -18.35 -16.40
C GLY A 6 -37.63 -19.52 -17.34
N ILE A 7 -36.34 -19.87 -17.46
CA ILE A 7 -35.90 -21.02 -18.25
C ILE A 7 -36.38 -22.33 -17.63
N THR A 8 -36.29 -22.49 -16.30
CA THR A 8 -36.78 -23.70 -15.64
C THR A 8 -38.28 -23.91 -15.82
N LEU A 9 -39.08 -22.85 -15.70
CA LEU A 9 -40.52 -22.91 -15.95
C LEU A 9 -40.84 -23.20 -17.43
N ALA A 10 -40.15 -22.54 -18.36
CA ALA A 10 -40.33 -22.72 -19.79
C ALA A 10 -39.99 -24.16 -20.24
N VAL A 11 -38.90 -24.73 -19.74
CA VAL A 11 -38.48 -26.10 -20.05
C VAL A 11 -39.43 -27.13 -19.45
N THR A 12 -39.92 -26.91 -18.22
CA THR A 12 -40.86 -27.87 -17.60
C THR A 12 -42.22 -27.83 -18.29
N ILE A 13 -42.78 -26.65 -18.54
CA ILE A 13 -44.11 -26.51 -19.16
C ILE A 13 -44.09 -26.94 -20.64
N GLY A 14 -42.98 -26.70 -21.35
CA GLY A 14 -42.81 -27.12 -22.75
C GLY A 14 -42.58 -28.63 -22.96
N GLY A 15 -42.39 -29.40 -21.88
CA GLY A 15 -42.06 -30.84 -21.92
C GLY A 15 -43.24 -31.80 -22.13
N GLY A 16 -44.45 -31.30 -22.40
CA GLY A 16 -45.58 -32.08 -22.91
C GLY A 16 -46.43 -32.86 -21.91
N ASP A 17 -45.94 -33.19 -20.70
CA ASP A 17 -46.68 -34.03 -19.74
C ASP A 17 -46.57 -33.61 -18.26
N SER A 18 -46.03 -32.41 -17.98
CA SER A 18 -45.89 -31.97 -16.58
C SER A 18 -47.08 -31.14 -16.13
N ASP A 19 -47.77 -31.64 -15.10
CA ASP A 19 -48.79 -30.92 -14.34
C ASP A 19 -48.24 -29.55 -13.86
N VAL A 20 -49.04 -28.49 -13.99
CA VAL A 20 -48.62 -27.10 -13.70
C VAL A 20 -48.11 -26.97 -12.26
N SER A 21 -48.64 -27.80 -11.36
CA SER A 21 -48.20 -27.97 -9.98
C SER A 21 -46.72 -28.34 -9.87
N VAL A 22 -46.23 -29.28 -10.68
CA VAL A 22 -44.84 -29.77 -10.69
C VAL A 22 -43.88 -28.72 -11.24
N ALA A 23 -44.30 -27.99 -12.28
CA ALA A 23 -43.52 -26.88 -12.84
C ALA A 23 -43.35 -25.75 -11.81
N LEU A 24 -44.42 -25.42 -11.08
CA LEU A 24 -44.39 -24.40 -10.02
C LEU A 24 -43.45 -24.81 -8.88
N TRP A 25 -43.46 -26.08 -8.50
CA TRP A 25 -42.61 -26.61 -7.42
C TRP A 25 -41.12 -26.60 -7.78
N ARG A 26 -40.78 -26.90 -9.04
CA ARG A 26 -39.39 -26.76 -9.53
C ARG A 26 -38.93 -25.30 -9.60
N GLY A 27 -39.81 -24.38 -10.01
CA GLY A 27 -39.52 -22.95 -9.98
C GLY A 27 -39.27 -22.43 -8.56
N PHE A 28 -40.02 -22.96 -7.58
CA PHE A 28 -39.82 -22.68 -6.16
C PHE A 28 -38.46 -23.19 -5.65
N ASP A 29 -38.12 -24.46 -5.92
CA ASP A 29 -36.82 -25.04 -5.51
C ASP A 29 -35.63 -24.25 -6.05
N VAL A 30 -35.69 -23.82 -7.32
CA VAL A 30 -34.64 -22.99 -7.95
C VAL A 30 -34.55 -21.62 -7.31
N SER A 31 -35.69 -21.01 -6.98
CA SER A 31 -35.74 -19.71 -6.31
C SER A 31 -35.15 -19.79 -4.90
N VAL A 32 -35.47 -20.85 -4.15
CA VAL A 32 -34.91 -21.10 -2.82
C VAL A 32 -33.40 -21.33 -2.90
N GLY A 33 -32.93 -22.17 -3.83
CA GLY A 33 -31.49 -22.39 -4.04
C GLY A 33 -30.74 -21.11 -4.41
N CYS A 34 -31.35 -20.25 -5.23
CA CYS A 34 -30.81 -18.94 -5.60
C CYS A 34 -30.71 -17.99 -4.39
N VAL A 35 -31.74 -17.93 -3.54
CA VAL A 35 -31.72 -17.11 -2.31
C VAL A 35 -30.65 -17.60 -1.35
N ILE A 36 -30.53 -18.92 -1.17
CA ILE A 36 -29.48 -19.54 -0.34
C ILE A 36 -28.09 -19.20 -0.90
N ALA A 37 -27.89 -19.29 -2.22
CA ALA A 37 -26.63 -18.93 -2.85
C ALA A 37 -26.26 -17.45 -2.64
N VAL A 38 -27.24 -16.53 -2.75
CA VAL A 38 -27.02 -15.10 -2.45
C VAL A 38 -26.70 -14.90 -0.98
N LEU A 39 -27.39 -15.59 -0.07
CA LEU A 39 -27.06 -15.56 1.36
C LEU A 39 -25.61 -16.00 1.59
N PHE A 40 -25.15 -17.08 0.94
CA PHE A 40 -23.75 -17.49 1.03
C PHE A 40 -22.78 -16.45 0.45
N CYS A 41 -23.10 -15.81 -0.69
CA CYS A 41 -22.31 -14.71 -1.24
C CYS A 41 -22.27 -13.47 -0.32
N LEU A 42 -23.34 -13.21 0.43
CA LEU A 42 -23.41 -12.12 1.41
C LEU A 42 -22.66 -12.44 2.71
N ILE A 43 -22.69 -13.71 3.14
CA ILE A 43 -21.99 -14.20 4.33
C ILE A 43 -20.47 -14.28 4.10
N TYR A 44 -20.03 -14.49 2.86
CA TYR A 44 -18.62 -14.48 2.47
C TYR A 44 -18.27 -13.21 1.67
N PRO A 45 -18.05 -12.05 2.33
CA PRO A 45 -17.37 -10.95 1.67
C PRO A 45 -15.97 -11.44 1.25
N GLN A 46 -15.78 -11.59 -0.05
CA GLN A 46 -14.57 -12.16 -0.64
C GLN A 46 -13.34 -11.30 -0.32
N ARG A 47 -12.52 -11.75 0.65
CA ARG A 47 -11.08 -11.44 0.82
C ARG A 47 -10.67 -9.98 0.56
N ALA A 48 -11.51 -9.00 0.88
CA ALA A 48 -11.28 -7.60 0.54
C ALA A 48 -10.07 -7.07 1.29
N PHE A 49 -9.92 -7.48 2.56
CA PHE A 49 -8.77 -7.14 3.39
C PHE A 49 -7.46 -7.75 2.86
N ILE A 50 -7.49 -8.99 2.36
CA ILE A 50 -6.31 -9.63 1.77
C ILE A 50 -5.90 -8.88 0.50
N HIS A 51 -6.87 -8.53 -0.36
CA HIS A 51 -6.58 -7.72 -1.54
C HIS A 51 -6.04 -6.34 -1.17
N TRP A 52 -6.60 -5.69 -0.15
CA TRP A 52 -6.10 -4.41 0.37
C TRP A 52 -4.64 -4.53 0.83
N ARG A 53 -4.29 -5.57 1.60
CA ARG A 53 -2.89 -5.85 2.00
C ARG A 53 -1.96 -6.04 0.81
N MET A 54 -2.36 -6.88 -0.16
CA MET A 54 -1.53 -7.15 -1.34
C MET A 54 -1.29 -5.87 -2.16
N ARG A 55 -2.27 -4.98 -2.22
CA ARG A 55 -2.16 -3.68 -2.90
C ARG A 55 -1.20 -2.73 -2.17
N ILE A 56 -1.23 -2.70 -0.83
CA ILE A 56 -0.24 -1.95 -0.04
C ILE A 56 1.18 -2.47 -0.31
N ASN A 57 1.38 -3.79 -0.35
CA ASN A 57 2.67 -4.37 -0.72
C ASN A 57 3.12 -3.88 -2.11
N SER A 58 2.26 -3.93 -3.12
CA SER A 58 2.59 -3.42 -4.46
C SER A 58 2.95 -1.94 -4.47
N VAL A 59 2.30 -1.12 -3.65
CA VAL A 59 2.63 0.31 -3.53
C VAL A 59 4.02 0.49 -2.90
N LEU A 60 4.32 -0.23 -1.81
CA LEU A 60 5.61 -0.15 -1.13
C LEU A 60 6.77 -0.65 -2.01
N ASP A 61 6.57 -1.76 -2.73
CA ASP A 61 7.54 -2.27 -3.70
C ASP A 61 7.83 -1.24 -4.81
N ASN A 62 6.80 -0.54 -5.28
CA ASN A 62 6.97 0.51 -6.29
C ASN A 62 7.66 1.76 -5.72
N PHE A 63 7.38 2.14 -4.48
CA PHE A 63 8.12 3.20 -3.79
C PHE A 63 9.61 2.85 -3.66
N ALA A 64 9.94 1.62 -3.25
CA ALA A 64 11.33 1.17 -3.15
C ALA A 64 12.05 1.29 -4.51
N LYS A 65 11.41 0.84 -5.60
CA LYS A 65 11.96 0.94 -6.96
C LYS A 65 12.17 2.39 -7.41
N VAL A 66 11.14 3.23 -7.28
CA VAL A 66 11.23 4.64 -7.69
C VAL A 66 12.31 5.36 -6.88
N TYR A 67 12.32 5.15 -5.57
CA TYR A 67 13.30 5.74 -4.68
C TYR A 67 14.72 5.30 -5.02
N HIS A 68 14.95 4.00 -5.26
CA HIS A 68 16.25 3.47 -5.70
C HIS A 68 16.73 4.13 -6.99
N LEU A 69 15.84 4.29 -7.98
CA LEU A 69 16.16 4.96 -9.24
C LEU A 69 16.51 6.45 -9.04
N SER A 70 15.95 7.11 -8.03
CA SER A 70 16.20 8.53 -7.76
C SER A 70 17.60 8.82 -7.21
N TYR A 71 18.25 7.89 -6.53
CA TYR A 71 19.60 8.11 -5.96
C TYR A 71 20.68 7.22 -6.58
N SER A 72 20.31 6.22 -7.40
CA SER A 72 21.26 5.27 -7.98
C SER A 72 22.27 5.99 -8.89
N PRO A 73 23.59 5.81 -8.66
CA PRO A 73 24.63 6.40 -9.52
C PRO A 73 24.59 5.90 -10.97
N ASN A 74 23.90 4.79 -11.23
CA ASN A 74 23.82 4.16 -12.55
C ASN A 74 22.81 4.86 -13.48
N VAL A 75 22.05 5.83 -12.97
CA VAL A 75 21.05 6.57 -13.74
C VAL A 75 21.70 7.84 -14.29
N LEU A 76 21.99 7.81 -15.59
CA LEU A 76 22.71 8.90 -16.27
C LEU A 76 21.80 10.05 -16.71
N GLU A 77 20.53 9.79 -16.95
CA GLU A 77 19.53 10.77 -17.39
C GLU A 77 18.31 10.72 -16.48
N LYS A 78 17.60 11.84 -16.36
CA LYS A 78 16.40 11.93 -15.54
C LYS A 78 15.39 10.87 -16.00
N PRO A 79 15.03 9.89 -15.13
CA PRO A 79 14.08 8.86 -15.51
C PRO A 79 12.68 9.48 -15.65
N ASP A 80 11.93 9.01 -16.66
CA ASP A 80 10.52 9.35 -16.77
C ASP A 80 9.73 8.60 -15.68
N LEU A 81 9.29 9.35 -14.66
CA LEU A 81 8.51 8.81 -13.55
C LEU A 81 7.00 8.92 -13.77
N GLU A 82 6.53 9.60 -14.82
CA GLU A 82 5.10 9.81 -15.06
C GLU A 82 4.31 8.48 -15.11
N PRO A 83 4.80 7.40 -15.75
CA PRO A 83 4.11 6.11 -15.76
C PRO A 83 3.99 5.49 -14.36
N PHE A 84 5.03 5.63 -13.53
CA PHE A 84 5.05 5.11 -12.15
C PHE A 84 4.07 5.89 -11.27
N GLN A 85 4.04 7.21 -11.39
CA GLN A 85 3.11 8.07 -10.67
C GLN A 85 1.65 7.73 -11.03
N LYS A 86 1.34 7.64 -12.33
CA LYS A 86 0.00 7.24 -12.81
C LYS A 86 -0.40 5.86 -12.25
N ALA A 87 0.52 4.90 -12.23
CA ALA A 87 0.28 3.58 -11.65
C ALA A 87 0.02 3.66 -10.14
N LEU A 88 0.83 4.41 -9.40
CA LEU A 88 0.68 4.58 -7.95
C LEU A 88 -0.64 5.26 -7.59
N VAL A 89 -1.01 6.36 -8.27
CA VAL A 89 -2.30 7.03 -8.07
C VAL A 89 -3.48 6.08 -8.37
N LYS A 90 -3.37 5.26 -9.42
CA LYS A 90 -4.37 4.23 -9.73
C LYS A 90 -4.46 3.17 -8.63
N GLU A 91 -3.35 2.76 -8.03
CA GLU A 91 -3.38 1.82 -6.91
C GLU A 91 -3.96 2.46 -5.64
N MET A 92 -3.69 3.75 -5.37
CA MET A 92 -4.30 4.48 -4.25
C MET A 92 -5.82 4.61 -4.37
N THR A 93 -6.34 4.86 -5.57
CA THR A 93 -7.79 4.93 -5.80
C THR A 93 -8.46 3.58 -5.58
N LYS A 94 -7.84 2.48 -6.02
CA LYS A 94 -8.29 1.12 -5.71
C LYS A 94 -8.23 0.82 -4.22
N LEU A 95 -7.15 1.19 -3.52
CA LEU A 95 -7.04 1.04 -2.07
C LEU A 95 -8.19 1.73 -1.34
N ASN A 96 -8.59 2.93 -1.78
CA ASN A 96 -9.75 3.64 -1.24
C ASN A 96 -11.06 2.87 -1.45
N SER A 97 -11.27 2.33 -2.65
CA SER A 97 -12.47 1.50 -2.94
C SER A 97 -12.58 0.26 -2.06
N LEU A 98 -11.44 -0.29 -1.62
CA LEU A 98 -11.35 -1.45 -0.73
C LEU A 98 -11.46 -1.10 0.75
N GLY A 99 -11.43 0.19 1.13
CA GLY A 99 -11.43 0.62 2.53
C GLY A 99 -12.70 0.22 3.29
N LYS A 100 -13.88 0.63 2.80
CA LYS A 100 -15.18 0.29 3.42
C LYS A 100 -15.47 -1.22 3.41
N PRO A 101 -15.19 -1.97 2.32
CA PRO A 101 -15.29 -3.44 2.35
C PRO A 101 -14.37 -4.09 3.39
N SER A 102 -13.11 -3.63 3.52
CA SER A 102 -12.15 -4.17 4.47
C SER A 102 -12.54 -3.90 5.93
N GLU A 103 -13.11 -2.72 6.20
CA GLU A 103 -13.68 -2.37 7.51
C GLU A 103 -14.77 -3.36 7.93
N LYS A 104 -15.72 -3.66 7.04
CA LYS A 104 -16.82 -4.60 7.31
C LYS A 104 -16.33 -6.03 7.57
N GLU A 105 -15.27 -6.46 6.89
CA GLU A 105 -14.70 -7.80 7.02
C GLU A 105 -13.90 -7.97 8.32
N THR A 106 -13.09 -6.98 8.68
CA THR A 106 -12.12 -7.09 9.78
C THR A 106 -12.56 -6.43 11.09
N LYS A 107 -13.63 -5.63 11.05
CA LYS A 107 -14.05 -4.73 12.14
C LYS A 107 -12.96 -3.74 12.59
N LEU A 108 -11.92 -3.52 11.76
CA LEU A 108 -10.93 -2.48 12.00
C LEU A 108 -11.58 -1.10 11.91
N ASN A 109 -11.08 -0.12 12.67
CA ASN A 109 -11.57 1.25 12.59
C ASN A 109 -11.26 1.84 11.19
N TYR A 110 -12.28 2.34 10.48
CA TYR A 110 -12.10 3.02 9.20
C TYR A 110 -11.06 4.14 9.25
N GLN A 111 -10.97 4.86 10.36
CA GLN A 111 -9.99 5.93 10.56
C GLN A 111 -8.55 5.43 10.45
N LEU A 112 -8.27 4.19 10.89
CA LEU A 112 -6.94 3.58 10.76
C LEU A 112 -6.61 3.27 9.30
N ILE A 113 -7.56 2.73 8.55
CA ILE A 113 -7.41 2.44 7.12
C ILE A 113 -7.19 3.75 6.34
N TYR A 114 -7.97 4.78 6.66
CA TYR A 114 -7.86 6.10 6.06
C TYR A 114 -6.51 6.76 6.39
N ALA A 115 -6.05 6.70 7.64
CA ALA A 115 -4.75 7.23 8.05
C ALA A 115 -3.59 6.58 7.28
N ILE A 116 -3.65 5.26 7.04
CA ILE A 116 -2.66 4.55 6.22
C ILE A 116 -2.66 5.08 4.78
N GLN A 117 -3.83 5.31 4.19
CA GLN A 117 -3.94 5.85 2.83
C GLN A 117 -3.40 7.28 2.72
N VAL A 118 -3.70 8.12 3.71
CA VAL A 118 -3.14 9.48 3.79
C VAL A 118 -1.62 9.42 3.89
N GLN A 119 -1.09 8.56 4.75
CA GLN A 119 0.35 8.41 4.92
C GLN A 119 1.05 7.95 3.64
N LEU A 120 0.49 6.95 2.95
CA LEU A 120 1.00 6.47 1.67
C LEU A 120 1.00 7.56 0.59
N ARG A 121 -0.04 8.40 0.56
CA ARG A 121 -0.13 9.54 -0.38
C ARG A 121 0.90 10.62 -0.04
N ASN A 122 1.10 10.93 1.23
CA ASN A 122 2.12 11.90 1.65
C ASN A 122 3.52 11.42 1.25
N MET A 123 3.82 10.14 1.45
CA MET A 123 5.09 9.55 1.03
C MET A 123 5.30 9.59 -0.49
N LEU A 124 4.25 9.38 -1.29
CA LEU A 124 4.32 9.56 -2.73
C LEU A 124 4.80 10.97 -3.06
N PHE A 125 4.15 12.00 -2.50
CA PHE A 125 4.55 13.40 -2.74
C PHE A 125 5.98 13.70 -2.28
N THR A 126 6.40 13.16 -1.12
CA THR A 126 7.78 13.31 -0.64
C THR A 126 8.79 12.69 -1.61
N ILE A 127 8.53 11.49 -2.13
CA ILE A 127 9.42 10.83 -3.12
C ILE A 127 9.45 11.62 -4.44
N GLU A 128 8.30 12.12 -4.90
CA GLU A 128 8.21 12.95 -6.11
C GLU A 128 9.02 14.24 -5.96
N LEU A 129 8.86 14.93 -4.83
CA LEU A 129 9.60 16.17 -4.54
C LEU A 129 11.10 15.89 -4.40
N LEU A 130 11.47 14.78 -3.76
CA LEU A 130 12.87 14.36 -3.62
C LEU A 130 13.51 14.10 -4.98
N ASN A 131 12.80 13.41 -5.87
CA ASN A 131 13.29 13.18 -7.23
C ASN A 131 13.40 14.51 -8.00
N HIS A 132 12.40 15.39 -7.89
CA HIS A 132 12.46 16.70 -8.54
C HIS A 132 13.66 17.52 -8.03
N SER A 133 13.87 17.55 -6.72
CA SER A 133 14.97 18.27 -6.06
C SER A 133 16.33 17.76 -6.55
N TYR A 134 16.50 16.44 -6.61
CA TYR A 134 17.76 15.82 -7.07
C TYR A 134 18.11 16.17 -8.52
N TRP A 135 17.12 16.16 -9.41
CA TRP A 135 17.34 16.45 -10.83
C TRP A 135 17.34 17.95 -11.17
N SER A 136 17.00 18.82 -10.22
CA SER A 136 17.07 20.28 -10.39
C SER A 136 18.52 20.78 -10.45
N ASP A 137 19.37 20.27 -9.55
CA ASP A 137 20.77 20.67 -9.43
C ASP A 137 21.70 19.45 -9.29
N ARG A 138 21.80 18.66 -10.37
CA ARG A 138 22.52 17.39 -10.33
C ARG A 138 23.99 17.53 -9.94
N GLU A 139 24.69 18.58 -10.36
CA GLU A 139 26.13 18.74 -10.08
C GLU A 139 26.40 18.97 -8.59
N SER A 140 25.59 19.81 -7.95
CA SER A 140 25.69 20.05 -6.52
C SER A 140 25.31 18.81 -5.69
N HIS A 141 24.29 18.08 -6.13
CA HIS A 141 23.87 16.84 -5.47
C HIS A 141 24.85 15.67 -5.69
N LEU A 142 25.59 15.63 -6.81
CA LEU A 142 26.69 14.68 -7.04
C LEU A 142 27.85 14.88 -6.07
N ASN A 143 28.15 16.12 -5.68
CA ASN A 143 29.13 16.40 -4.63
C ASN A 143 28.64 15.92 -3.24
N MET A 144 27.33 15.96 -3.01
CA MET A 144 26.72 15.51 -1.75
C MET A 144 26.52 13.98 -1.65
N LEU A 145 26.42 13.27 -2.78
CA LEU A 145 26.37 11.79 -2.86
C LEU A 145 27.58 11.10 -2.20
N TRP A 146 28.65 11.85 -1.92
CA TRP A 146 29.85 11.37 -1.22
C TRP A 146 29.74 11.44 0.32
N SER A 147 28.67 12.05 0.86
CA SER A 147 28.38 11.98 2.29
C SER A 147 28.00 10.56 2.69
N LYS A 148 28.85 9.94 3.51
CA LYS A 148 28.61 8.59 4.05
C LYS A 148 27.26 8.50 4.77
N SER A 149 26.90 9.51 5.56
CA SER A 149 25.66 9.54 6.34
C SER A 149 24.41 9.65 5.44
N LEU A 150 24.50 10.38 4.32
CA LEU A 150 23.38 10.47 3.36
C LEU A 150 23.15 9.13 2.64
N LYS A 151 24.23 8.49 2.18
CA LYS A 151 24.15 7.17 1.56
C LYS A 151 23.55 6.13 2.51
N GLN A 152 24.01 6.12 3.77
CA GLN A 152 23.45 5.25 4.80
C GLN A 152 21.95 5.53 5.07
N CYS A 153 21.53 6.80 5.03
CA CYS A 153 20.12 7.18 5.13
C CYS A 153 19.30 6.63 3.96
N GLN A 154 19.79 6.76 2.72
CA GLN A 154 19.13 6.23 1.53
C GLN A 154 18.98 4.71 1.58
N GLU A 155 20.06 4.00 1.94
CA GLU A 155 20.04 2.55 2.13
C GLU A 155 19.02 2.13 3.21
N GLN A 156 18.92 2.89 4.30
CA GLN A 156 17.94 2.66 5.38
C GLN A 156 16.49 2.89 4.92
N VAL A 157 16.22 3.92 4.11
CA VAL A 157 14.88 4.16 3.54
C VAL A 157 14.47 2.97 2.67
N GLU A 158 15.34 2.54 1.77
CA GLU A 158 15.07 1.42 0.86
C GLU A 158 14.84 0.12 1.64
N LYS A 159 15.70 -0.17 2.62
CA LYS A 159 15.53 -1.32 3.50
C LYS A 159 14.20 -1.29 4.24
N LYS A 160 13.83 -0.17 4.84
CA LYS A 160 12.54 -0.03 5.56
C LYS A 160 11.34 -0.17 4.63
N LEU A 161 11.40 0.33 3.41
CA LEU A 161 10.34 0.11 2.41
C LEU A 161 10.15 -1.38 2.09
N ASN A 162 11.25 -2.09 1.83
CA ASN A 162 11.23 -3.52 1.55
C ASN A 162 10.77 -4.35 2.77
N ASP A 163 11.22 -4.01 3.97
CA ASP A 163 10.81 -4.66 5.22
C ASP A 163 9.30 -4.47 5.48
N LEU A 164 8.76 -3.27 5.22
CA LEU A 164 7.33 -3.01 5.34
C LEU A 164 6.52 -3.75 4.28
N ALA A 165 6.99 -3.80 3.03
CA ALA A 165 6.36 -4.58 1.98
C ALA A 165 6.27 -6.07 2.40
N HIS A 166 7.41 -6.62 2.84
CA HIS A 166 7.49 -7.98 3.35
C HIS A 166 6.56 -8.21 4.56
N MET A 167 6.53 -7.29 5.53
CA MET A 167 5.66 -7.35 6.70
C MET A 167 4.18 -7.37 6.32
N VAL A 168 3.75 -6.54 5.36
CA VAL A 168 2.35 -6.49 4.91
C VAL A 168 1.95 -7.76 4.18
N LYS A 169 2.87 -8.33 3.39
CA LYS A 169 2.66 -9.57 2.63
C LYS A 169 2.60 -10.80 3.54
N THR A 170 3.57 -10.96 4.44
CA THR A 170 3.70 -12.16 5.28
C THR A 170 2.94 -12.07 6.60
N GLY A 171 2.70 -10.85 7.11
CA GLY A 171 2.16 -10.63 8.44
C GLY A 171 3.13 -11.01 9.55
N GLN A 172 4.44 -10.99 9.31
CA GLN A 172 5.48 -11.21 10.31
C GLN A 172 6.22 -9.91 10.60
N LEU A 173 6.52 -9.65 11.87
CA LEU A 173 7.34 -8.52 12.27
C LEU A 173 8.81 -8.81 11.93
N VAL A 174 9.42 -7.94 11.14
CA VAL A 174 10.87 -7.92 10.98
C VAL A 174 11.45 -7.24 12.24
N GLU A 175 12.34 -7.93 12.95
CA GLU A 175 13.00 -7.40 14.16
C GLU A 175 13.73 -6.08 13.84
N ASP A 176 13.38 -5.02 14.55
CA ASP A 176 13.93 -3.66 14.33
C ASP A 176 15.25 -3.45 15.07
N LYS A 177 16.22 -4.37 14.87
CA LYS A 177 17.56 -4.30 15.49
C LYS A 177 18.34 -3.03 15.09
N GLU A 178 17.91 -2.32 14.06
CA GLU A 178 18.60 -1.14 13.51
C GLU A 178 17.98 0.20 13.91
N THR A 179 16.97 0.21 14.78
CA THR A 179 16.31 1.47 15.22
C THR A 179 17.29 2.49 15.81
N LEU A 180 18.32 2.02 16.52
CA LEU A 180 19.34 2.87 17.13
C LEU A 180 20.24 3.51 16.07
N HIS A 181 20.73 2.72 15.11
CA HIS A 181 21.53 3.21 13.99
C HIS A 181 20.75 4.18 13.11
N SER A 182 19.45 3.94 12.86
CA SER A 182 18.62 4.89 12.11
C SER A 182 18.55 6.27 12.80
N LYS A 183 18.45 6.31 14.13
CA LYS A 183 18.40 7.57 14.89
C LYS A 183 19.71 8.33 14.88
N GLU A 184 20.84 7.61 14.92
CA GLU A 184 22.17 8.20 14.85
C GLU A 184 22.43 8.84 13.49
N ILE A 185 22.12 8.13 12.40
CA ILE A 185 22.21 8.67 11.02
C ILE A 185 21.35 9.93 10.86
N ILE A 186 20.12 9.92 11.38
CA ILE A 186 19.23 11.10 11.35
C ILE A 186 19.84 12.27 12.12
N ARG A 187 20.47 12.01 13.28
CA ARG A 187 21.11 13.06 14.08
C ARG A 187 22.28 13.68 13.34
N GLU A 188 23.18 12.85 12.79
CA GLU A 188 24.32 13.32 11.98
C GLU A 188 23.86 14.18 10.79
N LEU A 189 22.82 13.74 10.07
CA LEU A 189 22.28 14.50 8.95
C LEU A 189 21.63 15.82 9.39
N LYS A 190 20.96 15.85 10.55
CA LYS A 190 20.41 17.10 11.12
C LYS A 190 21.52 18.07 11.56
N GLU A 191 22.65 17.55 12.03
CA GLU A 191 23.84 18.36 12.36
C GLU A 191 24.50 18.92 11.10
N ILE A 192 24.67 18.11 10.05
CA ILE A 192 25.15 18.56 8.73
C ILE A 192 24.22 19.65 8.16
N ILE A 193 22.90 19.44 8.24
CA ILE A 193 21.90 20.43 7.84
C ILE A 193 22.06 21.77 8.59
N ALA A 194 22.40 21.74 9.88
CA ALA A 194 22.51 22.94 10.71
C ALA A 194 23.77 23.77 10.40
N ASP A 195 24.78 23.17 9.77
CA ASP A 195 26.05 23.79 9.40
C ASP A 195 26.03 24.39 7.97
N ILE A 196 25.06 23.99 7.14
CA ILE A 196 24.89 24.50 5.78
C ILE A 196 24.35 25.95 5.82
N ASP A 197 25.13 26.88 5.27
CA ASP A 197 24.75 28.29 5.14
C ASP A 197 23.59 28.47 4.13
N GLY A 198 22.75 29.49 4.33
CA GLY A 198 21.43 29.64 3.67
C GLY A 198 21.42 29.72 2.14
N HIS A 199 22.59 29.71 1.50
CA HIS A 199 22.78 29.75 0.06
C HIS A 199 22.56 28.39 -0.65
N GLU A 200 22.50 27.27 0.08
CA GLU A 200 22.28 25.92 -0.47
C GLU A 200 20.89 25.35 -0.11
N THR A 201 19.83 26.14 -0.30
CA THR A 201 18.46 25.81 0.13
C THR A 201 17.88 24.55 -0.54
N GLU A 202 18.32 24.25 -1.76
CA GLU A 202 17.89 23.04 -2.50
C GLU A 202 18.51 21.77 -1.92
N ILE A 203 19.78 21.84 -1.51
CA ILE A 203 20.53 20.75 -0.87
C ILE A 203 19.92 20.44 0.50
N TYR A 204 19.67 21.50 1.30
CA TYR A 204 18.94 21.40 2.57
C TYR A 204 17.61 20.66 2.38
N GLY A 205 16.83 21.06 1.37
CA GLY A 205 15.53 20.46 1.06
C GLY A 205 15.65 18.97 0.77
N TYR A 206 16.65 18.57 -0.03
CA TYR A 206 16.87 17.17 -0.36
C TYR A 206 17.23 16.30 0.85
N ILE A 207 18.17 16.73 1.70
CA ILE A 207 18.54 15.97 2.90
C ILE A 207 17.33 15.86 3.84
N TRP A 208 16.62 16.97 4.04
CA TRP A 208 15.43 17.00 4.89
C TRP A 208 14.34 16.03 4.41
N LEU A 209 14.11 15.94 3.10
CA LEU A 209 13.12 15.01 2.53
C LEU A 209 13.49 13.54 2.78
N ASN A 210 14.77 13.19 2.74
CA ASN A 210 15.23 11.84 3.07
C ASN A 210 14.98 11.50 4.55
N VAL A 211 15.32 12.42 5.46
CA VAL A 211 15.05 12.27 6.89
C VAL A 211 13.55 12.16 7.16
N LYS A 212 12.76 13.03 6.53
CA LYS A 212 11.30 13.04 6.63
C LYS A 212 10.70 11.72 6.18
N LEU A 213 11.22 11.13 5.11
CA LEU A 213 10.76 9.83 4.61
C LEU A 213 11.00 8.69 5.60
N ILE A 214 12.10 8.71 6.36
CA ILE A 214 12.33 7.73 7.45
C ILE A 214 11.28 7.90 8.56
N GLU A 215 11.01 9.14 8.97
CA GLU A 215 9.99 9.43 9.99
C GLU A 215 8.59 8.97 9.52
N ASP A 216 8.28 9.21 8.25
CA ASP A 216 7.02 8.81 7.64
C ASP A 216 6.88 7.28 7.49
N LEU A 217 7.97 6.58 7.21
CA LEU A 217 8.02 5.11 7.22
C LEU A 217 7.81 4.54 8.63
N ALA A 218 8.40 5.17 9.65
CA ALA A 218 8.19 4.76 11.04
C ALA A 218 6.74 4.93 11.49
N ASN A 219 6.09 6.03 11.07
CA ASN A 219 4.66 6.25 11.32
C ASN A 219 3.80 5.23 10.57
N LEU A 220 4.09 4.97 9.30
CA LEU A 220 3.40 3.95 8.51
C LEU A 220 3.54 2.56 9.15
N LYS A 221 4.73 2.19 9.62
CA LYS A 221 4.98 0.93 10.35
C LYS A 221 4.02 0.76 11.52
N ARG A 222 3.89 1.78 12.37
CA ARG A 222 3.00 1.77 13.54
C ARG A 222 1.54 1.55 13.13
N LEU A 223 1.07 2.28 12.12
CA LEU A 223 -0.30 2.14 11.62
C LEU A 223 -0.55 0.73 11.04
N LEU A 224 0.40 0.17 10.29
CA LEU A 224 0.29 -1.17 9.72
C LEU A 224 0.31 -2.26 10.78
N ILE A 225 1.12 -2.13 11.84
CA ILE A 225 1.13 -3.08 12.97
C ILE A 225 -0.24 -3.13 13.65
N LEU A 226 -0.87 -1.97 13.86
CA LEU A 226 -2.21 -1.87 14.41
C LEU A 226 -3.24 -2.49 13.46
N ALA A 227 -3.18 -2.17 12.16
CA ALA A 227 -4.15 -2.68 11.18
C ALA A 227 -4.04 -4.19 10.96
N LEU A 228 -2.85 -4.77 11.14
CA LEU A 228 -2.60 -6.19 10.97
C LEU A 228 -2.76 -6.99 12.28
N ASN A 229 -3.11 -6.33 13.40
CA ASN A 229 -3.17 -6.92 14.75
C ASN A 229 -1.89 -7.70 15.13
N LEU A 230 -0.73 -7.23 14.66
CA LEU A 230 0.56 -7.91 14.93
C LEU A 230 1.06 -7.70 16.36
N SER A 231 0.48 -6.73 17.07
CA SER A 231 0.78 -6.46 18.48
C SER A 231 0.47 -7.64 19.40
N ASP A 232 -0.59 -8.41 19.12
CA ASP A 232 -0.99 -9.54 19.97
C ASP A 232 -0.15 -10.80 19.72
N LYS A 233 0.33 -10.99 18.49
CA LYS A 233 1.23 -12.11 18.14
C LYS A 233 2.63 -11.98 18.75
N SER A 234 3.10 -10.76 19.00
CA SER A 234 4.39 -10.52 19.66
C SER A 234 4.39 -10.86 21.15
N LYS A 235 3.23 -11.06 21.78
CA LYS A 235 3.10 -11.45 23.20
C LYS A 235 2.89 -12.95 23.40
N ALA A 236 2.67 -13.70 22.32
CA ALA A 236 2.39 -15.14 22.35
C ALA A 236 3.61 -16.01 22.01
N ASN A 237 4.75 -15.38 21.71
CA ASN A 237 6.09 -15.97 21.62
C ASN A 237 6.97 -15.33 22.69
#